data_AF-A0A256WG01-F1
#
_entry.id   AF-A0A256WG01-F1
#
_cell.length_a   1.000
_cell.length_b   1.000
_cell.length_c   1.000
_cell.angle_alpha   90.00
_cell.angle_beta   90.00
_cell.angle_gamma   90.00
#
_symmetry.space_group_name_H-M   'P 1'
#
loop_
_entity.id
_entity.type
_entity.pdbx_description
1 polymer ?
#
loop_
_entity_poly.entity_id
_entity_poly.type
_entity_poly.pdbx_seq_one_letter_code
_entity_poly.pdbx_strand_id
1 'polypeptide(L)'
;MKNYPLKTIIGQAKMLSPYYRALYKNISEESTWKLQELPLVNQQDFWKANKIKGNQLLTNELSNGVVFKSGGTTGDPKFSAYTRMEWETMTATFGIHFGENGLKTGDRIANLFYVGELYSSFIFLSDTIERCPIDLTLFPISGSAPAEFIINTIRDFDINAVLCVPTTIMTLADYIHSHKIKDIHLKKIYFGGESMYPDQRAHLKKIFPNIEIRSVGYASVDAGLLGFADKSCGFNEHRQFDDHNIIEIIDEDGQPINQPHIKGKIYSTNLSRLLMPIIRYPVGDNGMWIEEEGKANRKYQVLGRSEEGARIGPITFYLEDLNHLLKKMGSKIQLTNTQLVIDHFDHKDRLTIRLGLAQIP
;
A
#
# COMPACT_ATOMS: atom_id res chain seq x y z
N MET A 1 -12.17 7.33 16.95
CA MET A 1 -10.69 7.27 16.79
C MET A 1 -10.19 8.68 16.50
N LYS A 2 -8.91 8.99 16.72
CA LYS A 2 -8.44 10.39 16.70
C LYS A 2 -8.08 10.83 15.28
N ASN A 3 -8.84 11.77 14.72
CA ASN A 3 -8.48 12.53 13.52
C ASN A 3 -8.30 14.02 13.89
N TYR A 4 -7.78 14.80 12.95
CA TYR A 4 -7.55 16.23 13.12
C TYR A 4 -8.12 16.99 11.93
N PRO A 5 -8.68 18.20 12.16
CA PRO A 5 -9.04 19.10 11.07
C PRO A 5 -7.84 19.37 10.16
N LEU A 6 -8.08 19.52 8.86
CA LEU A 6 -7.03 19.77 7.86
C LEU A 6 -6.11 20.94 8.26
N LYS A 7 -6.68 22.05 8.75
CA LYS A 7 -5.93 23.21 9.25
C LYS A 7 -4.92 22.87 10.36
N THR A 8 -5.25 21.91 11.22
CA THR A 8 -4.37 21.49 12.32
C THR A 8 -3.17 20.72 11.78
N ILE A 9 -3.39 19.79 10.83
CA ILE A 9 -2.33 19.04 10.17
C ILE A 9 -1.38 20.01 9.44
N ILE A 10 -1.92 20.92 8.63
CA ILE A 10 -1.13 21.90 7.86
C ILE A 10 -0.36 22.83 8.80
N GLY A 11 -1.03 23.37 9.81
CA GLY A 11 -0.42 24.30 10.76
C GLY A 11 0.73 23.68 11.53
N GLN A 12 0.55 22.46 12.05
CA GLN A 12 1.63 21.75 12.73
C GLN A 12 2.77 21.38 11.78
N ALA A 13 2.47 20.92 10.56
CA ALA A 13 3.50 20.63 9.56
C ALA A 13 4.32 21.89 9.23
N LYS A 14 3.66 23.01 8.91
CA LYS A 14 4.33 24.30 8.62
C LYS A 14 5.18 24.80 9.79
N MET A 15 4.67 24.66 11.02
CA MET A 15 5.34 25.14 12.21
C MET A 15 6.53 24.28 12.62
N LEU A 16 6.38 22.95 12.61
CA LEU A 16 7.30 22.04 13.29
C LEU A 16 8.20 21.24 12.34
N SER A 17 7.76 20.97 11.11
CA SER A 17 8.54 20.22 10.12
C SER A 17 9.36 21.17 9.24
N PRO A 18 10.71 21.16 9.28
CA PRO A 18 11.53 22.01 8.42
C PRO A 18 11.22 21.88 6.93
N TYR A 19 10.91 20.66 6.46
CA TYR A 19 10.51 20.40 5.08
C TYR A 19 9.23 21.14 4.70
N TYR A 20 8.15 20.96 5.49
CA TYR A 20 6.87 21.61 5.19
C TYR A 20 6.93 23.12 5.40
N ARG A 21 7.73 23.61 6.34
CA ARG A 21 8.01 25.05 6.49
C ARG A 21 8.61 25.63 5.21
N ALA A 22 9.58 24.94 4.61
CA ALA A 22 10.20 25.37 3.35
C ALA A 22 9.23 25.24 2.16
N LEU A 23 8.48 24.14 2.09
CA LEU A 23 7.50 23.88 1.03
C LEU A 23 6.38 24.93 1.04
N TYR A 24 5.93 25.36 2.22
CA TYR A 24 4.81 26.30 2.39
C TYR A 24 5.25 27.75 2.60
N LYS A 25 6.51 28.10 2.29
CA LYS A 25 7.07 29.44 2.49
C LYS A 25 6.31 30.57 1.78
N ASN A 26 5.68 30.25 0.64
CA ASN A 26 4.97 31.21 -0.22
C ASN A 26 3.44 31.14 -0.03
N ILE A 27 2.96 30.33 0.90
CA ILE A 27 1.52 30.20 1.18
C ILE A 27 1.15 31.20 2.26
N SER A 28 0.07 31.96 2.03
CA SER A 28 -0.45 32.94 2.98
C SER A 28 -0.64 32.32 4.37
N GLU A 29 -0.48 33.13 5.42
CA GLU A 29 -0.65 32.70 6.82
C GLU A 29 -2.13 32.62 7.25
N GLU A 30 -3.02 32.32 6.32
CA GLU A 30 -4.46 32.32 6.59
C GLU A 30 -4.93 31.03 7.27
N SER A 31 -5.94 31.16 8.14
CA SER A 31 -6.56 30.07 8.88
C SER A 31 -7.51 29.20 8.05
N THR A 32 -7.62 29.48 6.74
CA THR A 32 -8.59 28.92 5.79
C THR A 32 -7.93 28.27 4.57
N TRP A 33 -6.76 27.64 4.72
CA TRP A 33 -6.11 26.92 3.62
C TRP A 33 -7.06 25.92 2.97
N LYS A 34 -7.26 26.04 1.65
CA LYS A 34 -7.84 24.97 0.86
C LYS A 34 -6.74 24.00 0.48
N LEU A 35 -7.07 22.70 0.42
CA LEU A 35 -6.09 21.68 0.10
C LEU A 35 -5.43 21.95 -1.27
N GLN A 36 -6.22 22.35 -2.27
CA GLN A 36 -5.76 22.61 -3.63
C GLN A 36 -4.79 23.80 -3.75
N GLU A 37 -4.75 24.70 -2.78
CA GLU A 37 -3.81 25.83 -2.73
C GLU A 37 -2.42 25.40 -2.24
N LEU A 38 -2.31 24.21 -1.66
CA LEU A 38 -1.04 23.67 -1.20
C LEU A 38 -0.28 23.01 -2.36
N PRO A 39 1.04 23.20 -2.45
CA PRO A 39 1.86 22.51 -3.44
C PRO A 39 1.83 21.00 -3.19
N LEU A 40 1.85 20.24 -4.30
CA LEU A 40 2.05 18.80 -4.26
C LEU A 40 3.42 18.47 -3.68
N VAL A 41 3.51 17.41 -2.88
CA VAL A 41 4.80 16.92 -2.40
C VAL A 41 5.57 16.28 -3.56
N ASN A 42 6.84 16.68 -3.72
CA ASN A 42 7.78 15.93 -4.55
C ASN A 42 8.32 14.75 -3.74
N GLN A 43 8.11 13.53 -4.23
CA GLN A 43 8.47 12.30 -3.50
C GLN A 43 9.98 12.20 -3.22
N GLN A 44 10.82 12.63 -4.17
CA GLN A 44 12.27 12.57 -4.01
C GLN A 44 12.74 13.52 -2.92
N ASP A 45 12.23 14.75 -2.91
CA ASP A 45 12.62 15.75 -1.91
C ASP A 45 12.09 15.40 -0.52
N PHE A 46 10.89 14.80 -0.45
CA PHE A 46 10.37 14.21 0.78
C PHE A 46 11.33 13.15 1.35
N TRP A 47 11.76 12.19 0.53
CA TRP A 47 12.67 11.14 0.99
C TRP A 47 14.08 11.64 1.28
N LYS A 48 14.59 12.68 0.58
CA LYS A 48 15.85 13.34 0.96
C LYS A 48 15.77 14.04 2.33
N ALA A 49 14.59 14.51 2.72
CA ALA A 49 14.31 15.11 4.02
C ALA A 49 14.10 14.06 5.13
N ASN A 50 13.77 12.81 4.77
CA ASN A 50 13.66 11.69 5.68
C ASN A 50 15.06 11.13 6.02
N LYS A 51 15.54 11.41 7.23
CA LYS A 51 16.86 10.93 7.70
C LYS A 51 16.77 10.38 9.10
N ILE A 52 17.60 9.39 9.44
CA ILE A 52 17.67 8.86 10.81
C ILE A 52 18.17 9.94 11.78
N LYS A 53 19.19 10.70 11.36
CA LYS A 53 19.72 11.87 12.09
C LYS A 53 19.45 13.13 11.29
N GLY A 54 19.01 14.20 11.95
CA GLY A 54 18.66 15.46 11.29
C GLY A 54 17.44 15.33 10.37
N ASN A 55 16.44 14.55 10.78
CA ASN A 55 15.19 14.41 10.04
C ASN A 55 14.50 15.78 9.90
N GLN A 56 14.03 16.09 8.69
CA GLN A 56 13.36 17.36 8.40
C GLN A 56 11.85 17.20 8.17
N LEU A 57 11.33 15.96 8.20
CA LEU A 57 9.91 15.67 8.06
C LEU A 57 9.19 15.61 9.40
N LEU A 58 9.83 15.05 10.42
CA LEU A 58 9.21 14.86 11.73
C LEU A 58 8.83 16.19 12.39
N THR A 59 7.65 16.24 13.01
CA THR A 59 7.16 17.40 13.77
C THR A 59 7.49 17.31 15.25
N ASN A 60 7.96 16.15 15.71
CA ASN A 60 8.35 15.92 17.10
C ASN A 60 9.38 14.78 17.18
N GLU A 61 9.99 14.60 18.35
CA GLU A 61 10.87 13.47 18.61
C GLU A 61 10.10 12.15 18.57
N LEU A 62 10.68 11.14 17.92
CA LEU A 62 10.19 9.78 17.97
C LEU A 62 10.51 9.17 19.35
N SER A 63 9.59 9.33 20.28
CA SER A 63 9.71 8.84 21.67
C SER A 63 8.89 7.58 21.96
N ASN A 64 7.92 7.24 21.10
CA ASN A 64 7.04 6.09 21.26
C ASN A 64 6.48 5.61 19.91
N GLY A 65 5.92 4.40 19.90
CA GLY A 65 5.23 3.82 18.75
C GLY A 65 6.09 2.85 17.97
N VAL A 66 6.05 2.92 16.64
CA VAL A 66 6.67 1.93 15.75
C VAL A 66 7.30 2.60 14.53
N VAL A 67 8.38 1.99 14.04
CA VAL A 67 9.10 2.41 12.83
C VAL A 67 9.13 1.28 11.84
N PHE A 68 8.84 1.61 10.60
CA PHE A 68 8.90 0.68 9.47
C PHE A 68 9.75 1.25 8.35
N LYS A 69 10.27 0.39 7.49
CA LYS A 69 10.93 0.82 6.25
C LYS A 69 9.90 0.98 5.12
N SER A 70 10.11 1.97 4.27
CA SER A 70 9.40 2.09 2.99
C SER A 70 9.95 1.08 1.98
N GLY A 71 9.21 0.83 0.90
CA GLY A 71 9.70 0.01 -0.21
C GLY A 71 10.88 0.67 -0.95
N GLY A 72 11.79 -0.16 -1.50
CA GLY A 72 12.91 0.30 -2.34
C GLY A 72 14.14 0.64 -1.51
N THR A 73 15.23 -0.08 -1.74
CA THR A 73 16.38 -0.07 -0.82
C THR A 73 17.71 0.30 -1.47
N THR A 74 17.76 0.94 -2.64
CA THR A 74 19.04 1.45 -3.13
C THR A 74 19.26 2.90 -2.69
N GLY A 75 19.88 3.08 -1.52
CA GLY A 75 20.24 4.42 -1.00
C GLY A 75 20.09 4.54 0.52
N ASP A 76 19.83 5.76 0.98
CA ASP A 76 19.56 6.06 2.40
C ASP A 76 18.28 5.33 2.90
N PRO A 77 18.26 4.80 4.13
CA PRO A 77 17.10 4.10 4.66
C PRO A 77 15.86 5.01 4.74
N LYS A 78 14.88 4.77 3.86
CA LYS A 78 13.56 5.40 3.90
C LYS A 78 12.73 4.73 5.00
N PHE A 79 12.28 5.51 5.99
CA PHE A 79 11.45 4.99 7.07
C PHE A 79 10.20 5.82 7.30
N SER A 80 9.16 5.14 7.77
CA SER A 80 7.90 5.74 8.20
C SER A 80 7.71 5.46 9.68
N ALA A 81 7.49 6.53 10.43
CA ALA A 81 7.31 6.47 11.88
C ALA A 81 5.85 6.77 12.25
N TYR A 82 5.36 6.04 13.25
CA TYR A 82 4.05 6.20 13.84
C TYR A 82 4.22 6.28 15.35
N THR A 83 3.61 7.27 15.99
CA THR A 83 3.35 7.21 17.44
C THR A 83 2.40 6.07 17.75
N ARG A 84 2.37 5.63 19.01
CA ARG A 84 1.43 4.60 19.47
C ARG A 84 -0.03 4.94 19.10
N MET A 85 -0.44 6.19 19.35
CA MET A 85 -1.81 6.66 19.07
C MET A 85 -2.14 6.67 17.56
N GLU A 86 -1.16 7.04 16.72
CA GLU A 86 -1.34 7.03 15.26
C GLU A 86 -1.48 5.60 14.72
N TRP A 87 -0.67 4.68 15.25
CA TRP A 87 -0.73 3.27 14.88
C TRP A 87 -2.03 2.60 15.34
N GLU A 88 -2.44 2.84 16.58
CA GLU A 88 -3.73 2.38 17.13
C GLU A 88 -4.91 2.94 16.32
N THR A 89 -4.86 4.23 15.95
CA THR A 89 -5.89 4.85 15.10
C THR A 89 -5.93 4.19 13.72
N MET A 90 -4.78 4.02 13.07
CA MET A 90 -4.69 3.41 11.74
C MET A 90 -5.27 2.00 11.73
N THR A 91 -4.84 1.16 12.67
CA THR A 91 -5.24 -0.25 12.74
C THR A 91 -6.70 -0.42 13.15
N ALA A 92 -7.20 0.40 14.08
CA ALA A 92 -8.61 0.40 14.48
C ALA A 92 -9.54 0.85 13.35
N THR A 93 -9.20 1.94 12.65
CA THR A 93 -10.03 2.45 11.54
C THR A 93 -10.12 1.42 10.43
N PHE A 94 -8.99 0.78 10.09
CA PHE A 94 -8.99 -0.28 9.09
C PHE A 94 -9.77 -1.51 9.58
N GLY A 95 -9.65 -1.89 10.86
CA GLY A 95 -10.33 -3.05 11.46
C GLY A 95 -11.85 -2.97 11.40
N ILE A 96 -12.43 -1.78 11.65
CA ILE A 96 -13.88 -1.55 11.55
C ILE A 96 -14.38 -1.88 10.14
N HIS A 97 -13.78 -1.26 9.12
CA HIS A 97 -14.21 -1.47 7.73
C HIS A 97 -13.82 -2.86 7.20
N PHE A 98 -12.73 -3.44 7.67
CA PHE A 98 -12.36 -4.80 7.29
C PHE A 98 -13.41 -5.83 7.77
N GLY A 99 -14.06 -5.57 8.91
CA GLY A 99 -15.20 -6.36 9.39
C GLY A 99 -16.39 -6.38 8.42
N GLU A 100 -16.55 -5.33 7.61
CA GLU A 100 -17.63 -5.21 6.61
C GLU A 100 -17.32 -6.01 5.32
N ASN A 101 -16.07 -6.44 5.14
CA ASN A 101 -15.56 -7.09 3.92
C ASN A 101 -15.85 -8.59 3.86
N GLY A 102 -17.04 -9.01 4.27
CA GLY A 102 -17.51 -10.40 4.17
C GLY A 102 -16.95 -11.36 5.24
N LEU A 103 -16.27 -10.85 6.26
CA LEU A 103 -15.92 -11.61 7.46
C LEU A 103 -17.18 -12.00 8.25
N LYS A 104 -17.08 -13.06 9.05
CA LYS A 104 -18.13 -13.57 9.93
C LYS A 104 -17.53 -13.94 11.28
N THR A 105 -18.31 -13.76 12.34
CA THR A 105 -17.97 -14.27 13.68
C THR A 105 -17.62 -15.76 13.58
N GLY A 106 -16.50 -16.13 14.18
CA GLY A 106 -15.95 -17.49 14.15
C GLY A 106 -15.06 -17.81 12.96
N ASP A 107 -14.81 -16.87 12.03
CA ASP A 107 -13.78 -17.06 11.01
C ASP A 107 -12.39 -17.22 11.66
N ARG A 108 -11.59 -18.11 11.06
CA ARG A 108 -10.26 -18.51 11.50
C ARG A 108 -9.29 -18.16 10.38
N ILE A 109 -8.40 -17.24 10.65
CA ILE A 109 -7.66 -16.50 9.63
C ILE A 109 -6.17 -16.77 9.79
N ALA A 110 -5.52 -17.32 8.77
CA ALA A 110 -4.07 -17.35 8.71
C ALA A 110 -3.53 -16.03 8.15
N ASN A 111 -2.68 -15.34 8.91
CA ASN A 111 -1.93 -14.20 8.41
C ASN A 111 -0.63 -14.69 7.76
N LEU A 112 -0.58 -14.62 6.43
CA LEU A 112 0.54 -15.03 5.59
C LEU A 112 1.27 -13.83 4.96
N PHE A 113 1.06 -12.61 5.48
CA PHE A 113 1.95 -11.49 5.17
C PHE A 113 3.32 -11.67 5.84
N TYR A 114 4.28 -10.80 5.52
CA TYR A 114 5.67 -10.91 6.00
C TYR A 114 5.93 -10.01 7.19
N VAL A 115 6.79 -10.48 8.11
CA VAL A 115 7.16 -9.80 9.36
C VAL A 115 8.68 -9.76 9.53
N GLY A 116 9.16 -8.82 10.36
CA GLY A 116 10.58 -8.62 10.63
C GLY A 116 11.21 -7.58 9.70
N GLU A 117 12.50 -7.28 9.91
CA GLU A 117 13.28 -6.34 9.09
C GLU A 117 12.60 -4.98 8.83
N LEU A 118 11.79 -4.50 9.78
CA LEU A 118 10.99 -3.28 9.69
C LEU A 118 9.86 -3.30 8.64
N TYR A 119 9.43 -4.47 8.15
CA TYR A 119 8.23 -4.58 7.32
C TYR A 119 6.95 -4.52 8.15
N SER A 120 5.95 -3.78 7.66
CA SER A 120 4.74 -3.46 8.41
C SER A 120 3.57 -4.40 8.21
N SER A 121 3.45 -5.05 7.05
CA SER A 121 2.18 -5.64 6.60
C SER A 121 1.60 -6.71 7.53
N PHE A 122 2.43 -7.61 8.05
CA PHE A 122 1.99 -8.62 9.00
C PHE A 122 1.55 -8.03 10.33
N ILE A 123 2.30 -7.05 10.87
CA ILE A 123 1.98 -6.40 12.15
C ILE A 123 0.71 -5.58 11.99
N PHE A 124 0.62 -4.80 10.90
CA PHE A 124 -0.56 -4.01 10.55
C PHE A 124 -1.82 -4.86 10.54
N LEU A 125 -1.81 -5.98 9.80
CA LEU A 125 -2.99 -6.82 9.69
C LEU A 125 -3.28 -7.60 10.98
N SER A 126 -2.26 -7.97 11.76
CA SER A 126 -2.49 -8.58 13.07
C SER A 126 -3.22 -7.63 14.02
N ASP A 127 -2.74 -6.38 14.11
CA ASP A 127 -3.32 -5.35 14.96
C ASP A 127 -4.69 -4.86 14.46
N THR A 128 -4.92 -4.88 13.15
CA THR A 128 -6.22 -4.63 12.52
C THR A 128 -7.23 -5.71 12.87
N ILE A 129 -6.84 -7.00 12.85
CA ILE A 129 -7.73 -8.09 13.23
C ILE A 129 -8.05 -8.02 14.72
N GLU A 130 -7.06 -7.74 15.57
CA GLU A 130 -7.26 -7.54 17.01
C GLU A 130 -8.30 -6.44 17.31
N ARG A 131 -8.34 -5.39 16.47
CA ARG A 131 -9.26 -4.25 16.60
C ARG A 131 -10.52 -4.37 15.75
N CYS A 132 -10.72 -5.51 15.08
CA CYS A 132 -11.92 -5.75 14.28
C CYS A 132 -13.11 -5.98 15.21
N PRO A 133 -14.30 -5.39 14.94
CA PRO A 133 -15.48 -5.59 15.78
C PRO A 133 -16.13 -6.97 15.62
N ILE A 134 -15.64 -7.80 14.69
CA ILE A 134 -16.11 -9.16 14.47
C ILE A 134 -15.24 -10.11 15.31
N ASP A 135 -15.85 -11.10 15.95
CA ASP A 135 -15.11 -12.11 16.73
C ASP A 135 -14.36 -13.07 15.78
N LEU A 136 -13.07 -12.85 15.63
CA LEU A 136 -12.18 -13.57 14.71
C LEU A 136 -11.07 -14.28 15.48
N THR A 137 -10.58 -15.40 14.95
CA THR A 137 -9.34 -16.05 15.45
C THR A 137 -8.22 -15.85 14.45
N LEU A 138 -7.14 -15.19 14.86
CA LEU A 138 -5.95 -14.99 14.03
C LEU A 138 -4.87 -16.04 14.31
N PHE A 139 -4.32 -16.61 13.24
CA PHE A 139 -3.16 -17.49 13.25
C PHE A 139 -1.97 -16.76 12.61
N PRO A 140 -1.03 -16.23 13.41
CA PRO A 140 0.09 -15.42 12.93
C PRO A 140 1.23 -16.29 12.36
N ILE A 141 1.06 -16.83 11.15
CA ILE A 141 1.97 -17.85 10.57
C ILE A 141 3.15 -17.25 9.78
N SER A 142 2.93 -16.13 9.07
CA SER A 142 3.85 -15.54 8.09
C SER A 142 4.00 -16.35 6.80
N GLY A 143 4.06 -15.64 5.65
CA GLY A 143 4.31 -16.22 4.34
C GLY A 143 5.72 -16.77 4.14
N SER A 144 6.61 -16.58 5.12
CA SER A 144 7.97 -17.16 5.15
C SER A 144 8.01 -18.59 5.70
N ALA A 145 6.92 -19.08 6.31
CA ALA A 145 6.86 -20.44 6.83
C ALA A 145 6.87 -21.47 5.67
N PRO A 146 7.41 -22.69 5.88
CA PRO A 146 7.36 -23.75 4.89
C PRO A 146 5.92 -24.08 4.47
N ALA A 147 5.69 -24.33 3.18
CA ALA A 147 4.35 -24.61 2.64
C ALA A 147 3.66 -25.79 3.35
N GLU A 148 4.40 -26.86 3.66
CA GLU A 148 3.89 -28.00 4.43
C GLU A 148 3.37 -27.59 5.80
N PHE A 149 4.13 -26.75 6.53
CA PHE A 149 3.72 -26.24 7.84
C PHE A 149 2.44 -25.41 7.75
N ILE A 150 2.36 -24.51 6.76
CA ILE A 150 1.17 -23.68 6.52
C ILE A 150 -0.05 -24.57 6.27
N ILE A 151 0.08 -25.57 5.39
CA ILE A 151 -1.02 -26.48 5.03
C ILE A 151 -1.49 -27.32 6.21
N ASN A 152 -0.54 -27.89 6.97
CA ASN A 152 -0.88 -28.69 8.14
C ASN A 152 -1.57 -27.82 9.19
N THR A 153 -1.07 -26.60 9.44
CA THR A 153 -1.73 -25.65 10.35
C THR A 153 -3.14 -25.29 9.89
N ILE A 154 -3.34 -25.06 8.59
CA ILE A 154 -4.67 -24.78 8.03
C ILE A 154 -5.64 -25.93 8.29
N ARG A 155 -5.19 -27.19 8.16
CA ARG A 155 -6.01 -28.38 8.41
C ARG A 155 -6.26 -28.61 9.89
N ASP A 156 -5.20 -28.66 10.69
CA ASP A 156 -5.26 -29.00 12.12
C ASP A 156 -6.14 -28.02 12.90
N PHE A 157 -6.18 -26.77 12.45
CA PHE A 157 -6.99 -25.74 13.05
C PHE A 157 -8.24 -25.38 12.24
N ASP A 158 -8.62 -26.08 11.18
CA ASP A 158 -9.79 -25.74 10.35
C ASP A 158 -9.83 -24.25 9.93
N ILE A 159 -8.68 -23.70 9.53
CA ILE A 159 -8.56 -22.31 9.09
C ILE A 159 -9.33 -22.14 7.78
N ASN A 160 -10.24 -21.16 7.74
CA ASN A 160 -11.16 -20.97 6.60
C ASN A 160 -10.86 -19.71 5.79
N ALA A 161 -9.94 -18.87 6.23
CA ALA A 161 -9.55 -17.64 5.55
C ALA A 161 -8.03 -17.40 5.61
N VAL A 162 -7.49 -16.74 4.60
CA VAL A 162 -6.08 -16.30 4.57
C VAL A 162 -5.96 -14.82 4.25
N LEU A 163 -5.03 -14.13 4.91
CA LEU A 163 -4.52 -12.81 4.52
C LEU A 163 -3.15 -13.03 3.86
N CYS A 164 -2.94 -12.58 2.63
CA CYS A 164 -1.69 -12.86 1.92
C CYS A 164 -1.35 -11.81 0.86
N VAL A 165 -0.11 -11.84 0.37
CA VAL A 165 0.18 -11.28 -0.95
C VAL A 165 -0.15 -12.33 -2.02
N PRO A 166 -0.61 -11.93 -3.23
CA PRO A 166 -0.88 -12.84 -4.35
C PRO A 166 0.25 -13.85 -4.62
N THR A 167 1.51 -13.42 -4.61
CA THR A 167 2.67 -14.32 -4.81
C THR A 167 2.71 -15.50 -3.81
N THR A 168 2.40 -15.26 -2.53
CA THR A 168 2.42 -16.29 -1.49
C THR A 168 1.33 -17.32 -1.72
N ILE A 169 0.10 -16.89 -2.01
CA ILE A 169 -1.02 -17.82 -2.19
C ILE A 169 -0.90 -18.61 -3.49
N MET A 170 -0.29 -18.04 -4.53
CA MET A 170 0.04 -18.78 -5.76
C MET A 170 1.11 -19.86 -5.50
N THR A 171 2.15 -19.55 -4.72
CA THR A 171 3.16 -20.54 -4.32
C THR A 171 2.53 -21.70 -3.53
N LEU A 172 1.59 -21.38 -2.62
CA LEU A 172 0.87 -22.37 -1.84
C LEU A 172 -0.06 -23.23 -2.72
N ALA A 173 -0.75 -22.60 -3.66
CA ALA A 173 -1.60 -23.26 -4.65
C ALA A 173 -0.82 -24.26 -5.51
N ASP A 174 0.33 -23.87 -6.03
CA ASP A 174 1.22 -24.75 -6.80
C ASP A 174 1.72 -25.94 -5.96
N TYR A 175 2.05 -25.69 -4.68
CA TYR A 175 2.45 -26.76 -3.76
C TYR A 175 1.31 -27.76 -3.52
N ILE A 176 0.09 -27.26 -3.26
CA ILE A 176 -1.11 -28.10 -3.07
C ILE A 176 -1.38 -28.95 -4.31
N HIS A 177 -1.31 -28.33 -5.49
CA HIS A 177 -1.56 -29.00 -6.76
C HIS A 177 -0.52 -30.09 -7.05
N SER A 178 0.77 -29.75 -6.97
CA SER A 178 1.89 -30.67 -7.26
C SER A 178 1.93 -31.88 -6.33
N HIS A 179 1.59 -31.69 -5.05
CA HIS A 179 1.57 -32.76 -4.04
C HIS A 179 0.21 -33.45 -3.92
N LYS A 180 -0.78 -33.08 -4.77
CA LYS A 180 -2.15 -33.63 -4.78
C LYS A 180 -2.82 -33.60 -3.40
N ILE A 181 -2.57 -32.53 -2.66
CA ILE A 181 -3.05 -32.32 -1.30
C ILE A 181 -4.55 -32.06 -1.35
N LYS A 182 -5.32 -32.84 -0.58
CA LYS A 182 -6.80 -32.77 -0.50
C LYS A 182 -7.26 -32.11 0.81
N ASP A 183 -8.57 -31.96 0.99
CA ASP A 183 -9.16 -31.60 2.29
C ASP A 183 -8.64 -30.27 2.86
N ILE A 184 -8.50 -29.27 1.98
CA ILE A 184 -8.24 -27.88 2.39
C ILE A 184 -9.54 -27.10 2.20
N HIS A 185 -10.14 -26.67 3.30
CA HIS A 185 -11.46 -26.03 3.33
C HIS A 185 -11.39 -24.50 3.40
N LEU A 186 -10.49 -23.89 2.62
CA LEU A 186 -10.42 -22.44 2.50
C LEU A 186 -11.68 -21.90 1.81
N LYS A 187 -12.28 -20.87 2.42
CA LYS A 187 -13.47 -20.18 1.93
C LYS A 187 -13.17 -18.75 1.47
N LYS A 188 -12.14 -18.11 2.04
CA LYS A 188 -11.82 -16.71 1.76
C LYS A 188 -10.32 -16.48 1.56
N ILE A 189 -9.97 -15.70 0.55
CA ILE A 189 -8.63 -15.15 0.33
C ILE A 189 -8.75 -13.63 0.36
N TYR A 190 -8.08 -13.00 1.30
CA TYR A 190 -7.89 -11.56 1.33
C TYR A 190 -6.47 -11.24 0.87
N PHE A 191 -6.34 -10.52 -0.24
CA PHE A 191 -5.05 -10.17 -0.82
C PHE A 191 -4.74 -8.68 -0.69
N GLY A 192 -3.47 -8.34 -0.60
CA GLY A 192 -3.01 -6.96 -0.58
C GLY A 192 -1.54 -6.86 -0.93
N GLY A 193 -1.03 -5.64 -1.06
CA GLY A 193 0.38 -5.37 -1.39
C GLY A 193 0.79 -5.73 -2.82
N GLU A 194 -0.02 -6.47 -3.59
CA GLU A 194 0.16 -6.72 -5.02
C GLU A 194 -1.23 -6.75 -5.67
N SER A 195 -1.31 -6.44 -6.97
CA SER A 195 -2.53 -6.70 -7.74
C SER A 195 -2.70 -8.20 -7.94
N MET A 196 -3.94 -8.67 -7.96
CA MET A 196 -4.24 -10.06 -8.31
C MET A 196 -4.82 -10.13 -9.72
N TYR A 197 -4.20 -10.90 -10.60
CA TYR A 197 -4.54 -10.96 -12.02
C TYR A 197 -5.63 -12.01 -12.33
N PRO A 198 -6.35 -11.89 -13.46
CA PRO A 198 -7.45 -12.80 -13.81
C PRO A 198 -7.07 -14.28 -13.88
N ASP A 199 -5.87 -14.59 -14.37
CA ASP A 199 -5.36 -15.95 -14.50
C ASP A 199 -5.03 -16.56 -13.13
N GLN A 200 -4.46 -15.78 -12.20
CA GLN A 200 -4.23 -16.19 -10.80
C GLN A 200 -5.55 -16.53 -10.12
N ARG A 201 -6.57 -15.68 -10.27
CA ARG A 201 -7.92 -15.95 -9.74
C ARG A 201 -8.53 -17.20 -10.35
N ALA A 202 -8.36 -17.42 -11.64
CA ALA A 202 -8.85 -18.62 -12.32
C ALA A 202 -8.15 -19.87 -11.81
N HIS A 203 -6.83 -19.80 -11.58
CA HIS A 203 -6.05 -20.89 -10.99
C HIS A 203 -6.52 -21.22 -9.57
N LEU A 204 -6.66 -20.22 -8.71
CA LEU A 204 -7.15 -20.39 -7.34
C LEU A 204 -8.56 -21.02 -7.32
N LYS A 205 -9.44 -20.66 -8.24
CA LYS A 205 -10.78 -21.26 -8.37
C LYS A 205 -10.75 -22.71 -8.83
N LYS A 206 -9.71 -23.17 -9.54
CA LYS A 206 -9.57 -24.60 -9.90
C LYS A 206 -9.23 -25.45 -8.67
N ILE A 207 -8.47 -24.89 -7.73
CA ILE A 207 -8.06 -25.57 -6.49
C ILE A 207 -9.14 -25.44 -5.42
N PHE A 208 -9.76 -24.27 -5.32
CA PHE A 208 -10.79 -23.94 -4.35
C PHE A 208 -12.06 -23.43 -5.08
N PRO A 209 -12.95 -24.33 -5.56
CA PRO A 209 -14.09 -23.95 -6.42
C PRO A 209 -15.02 -22.87 -5.84
N ASN A 210 -15.18 -22.84 -4.51
CA ASN A 210 -16.10 -21.94 -3.81
C ASN A 210 -15.37 -20.76 -3.13
N ILE A 211 -14.14 -20.47 -3.51
CA ILE A 211 -13.35 -19.43 -2.84
C ILE A 211 -13.87 -18.02 -3.15
N GLU A 212 -14.09 -17.24 -2.09
CA GLU A 212 -14.24 -15.79 -2.20
C GLU A 212 -12.87 -15.12 -2.18
N ILE A 213 -12.57 -14.34 -3.21
CA ILE A 213 -11.32 -13.57 -3.31
C ILE A 213 -11.68 -12.10 -3.16
N ARG A 214 -11.04 -11.40 -2.23
CA ARG A 214 -11.30 -9.99 -1.92
C ARG A 214 -9.98 -9.26 -1.70
N SER A 215 -9.93 -7.98 -2.05
CA SER A 215 -8.86 -7.11 -1.57
C SER A 215 -9.00 -6.97 -0.05
N VAL A 216 -7.90 -7.01 0.69
CA VAL A 216 -7.86 -6.69 2.12
C VAL A 216 -8.16 -5.22 2.37
N GLY A 217 -7.90 -4.38 1.36
CA GLY A 217 -7.93 -2.93 1.38
C GLY A 217 -6.62 -2.37 0.81
N TYR A 218 -6.50 -1.05 0.78
CA TYR A 218 -5.35 -0.35 0.25
C TYR A 218 -4.73 0.54 1.34
N ALA A 219 -3.46 0.30 1.60
CA ALA A 219 -2.67 1.06 2.56
C ALA A 219 -1.22 1.12 2.09
N SER A 220 -0.52 2.17 2.50
CA SER A 220 0.92 2.30 2.33
C SER A 220 1.54 2.50 3.71
N VAL A 221 2.72 1.94 3.93
CA VAL A 221 3.48 2.22 5.15
C VAL A 221 3.83 3.70 5.27
N ASP A 222 3.91 4.41 4.14
CA ASP A 222 4.30 5.82 4.07
C ASP A 222 3.11 6.75 4.22
N ALA A 223 2.00 6.49 3.52
CA ALA A 223 0.81 7.34 3.54
C ALA A 223 -0.21 6.95 4.63
N GLY A 224 -0.13 5.71 5.14
CA GLY A 224 -1.11 5.13 6.04
C GLY A 224 -2.32 4.54 5.30
N LEU A 225 -3.51 4.84 5.80
CA LEU A 225 -4.80 4.42 5.22
C LEU A 225 -5.01 5.05 3.84
N LEU A 226 -5.34 4.28 2.81
CA LEU A 226 -5.64 4.82 1.48
C LEU A 226 -7.05 4.47 1.01
N GLY A 227 -7.51 3.26 1.30
CA GLY A 227 -8.91 2.91 1.15
C GLY A 227 -9.25 1.55 1.73
N PHE A 228 -10.50 1.34 2.12
CA PHE A 228 -11.00 0.02 2.52
C PHE A 228 -11.71 -0.66 1.34
N ALA A 229 -11.88 -1.98 1.44
CA ALA A 229 -12.70 -2.73 0.51
C ALA A 229 -13.95 -3.25 1.24
N ASP A 230 -15.11 -3.09 0.62
CA ASP A 230 -16.38 -3.65 1.08
C ASP A 230 -16.97 -4.58 0.00
N LYS A 231 -18.20 -5.07 0.22
CA LYS A 231 -18.87 -5.96 -0.75
C LYS A 231 -19.19 -5.31 -2.10
N SER A 232 -19.16 -3.99 -2.21
CA SER A 232 -19.41 -3.24 -3.44
C SER A 232 -18.16 -3.00 -4.28
N CYS A 233 -16.98 -3.33 -3.73
CA CYS A 233 -15.70 -3.12 -4.38
C CYS A 233 -15.31 -4.32 -5.26
N GLY A 234 -14.84 -4.02 -6.47
CA GLY A 234 -14.06 -4.96 -7.28
C GLY A 234 -12.67 -5.22 -6.72
N PHE A 235 -11.88 -6.06 -7.42
CA PHE A 235 -10.55 -6.50 -6.94
C PHE A 235 -9.53 -5.37 -6.74
N ASN A 236 -9.61 -4.30 -7.54
CA ASN A 236 -8.72 -3.15 -7.46
C ASN A 236 -9.48 -1.87 -7.08
N GLU A 237 -10.67 -2.00 -6.50
CA GLU A 237 -11.50 -0.87 -6.09
C GLU A 237 -11.47 -0.71 -4.58
N HIS A 238 -11.46 0.53 -4.13
CA HIS A 238 -11.38 0.87 -2.72
C HIS A 238 -12.22 2.12 -2.44
N ARG A 239 -12.75 2.19 -1.23
CA ARG A 239 -13.48 3.33 -0.70
C ARG A 239 -12.59 4.15 0.21
N GLN A 240 -12.73 5.47 0.13
CA GLN A 240 -12.01 6.39 1.00
C GLN A 240 -12.44 6.25 2.46
N PHE A 241 -11.52 6.58 3.37
CA PHE A 241 -11.85 6.81 4.78
C PHE A 241 -12.08 8.31 4.97
N ASP A 242 -13.27 8.83 4.67
CA ASP A 242 -13.53 10.29 4.61
C ASP A 242 -13.06 11.05 5.87
N ASP A 243 -13.17 10.42 7.04
CA ASP A 243 -12.76 11.00 8.33
C ASP A 243 -11.24 11.00 8.57
N HIS A 244 -10.49 10.16 7.86
CA HIS A 244 -9.08 9.88 8.16
C HIS A 244 -8.13 10.13 6.99
N ASN A 245 -8.64 10.23 5.76
CA ASN A 245 -7.87 10.46 4.56
C ASN A 245 -8.64 11.29 3.54
N ILE A 246 -7.92 12.14 2.82
CA ILE A 246 -8.40 12.79 1.59
C ILE A 246 -7.60 12.24 0.42
N ILE A 247 -8.27 11.55 -0.50
CA ILE A 247 -7.67 11.07 -1.74
C ILE A 247 -7.95 12.06 -2.87
N GLU A 248 -6.91 12.40 -3.62
CA GLU A 248 -6.99 13.19 -4.85
C GLU A 248 -6.49 12.34 -6.03
N ILE A 249 -7.19 12.41 -7.16
CA ILE A 249 -6.66 11.94 -8.44
C ILE A 249 -6.17 13.18 -9.19
N ILE A 250 -4.88 13.24 -9.50
CA ILE A 250 -4.23 14.43 -10.06
C ILE A 250 -3.81 14.19 -11.51
N ASP A 251 -4.09 15.13 -12.41
CA ASP A 251 -3.65 15.09 -13.81
C ASP A 251 -2.16 15.44 -13.98
N GLU A 252 -1.70 15.55 -15.23
CA GLU A 252 -0.31 15.90 -15.56
C GLU A 252 0.05 17.35 -15.24
N ASP A 253 -0.95 18.24 -15.20
CA ASP A 253 -0.80 19.68 -14.90
C ASP A 253 -0.92 19.98 -13.40
N GLY A 254 -1.12 18.96 -12.56
CA GLY A 254 -1.21 19.07 -11.10
C GLY A 254 -2.61 19.46 -10.59
N GLN A 255 -3.64 19.36 -11.43
CA GLN A 255 -5.02 19.69 -11.06
C GLN A 255 -5.82 18.45 -10.63
N PRO A 256 -6.76 18.59 -9.68
CA PRO A 256 -7.66 17.49 -9.32
C PRO A 256 -8.62 17.10 -10.44
N ILE A 257 -8.66 15.81 -10.72
CA ILE A 257 -9.67 15.15 -11.55
C ILE A 257 -10.80 14.72 -10.65
N ASN A 258 -11.99 15.29 -10.85
CA ASN A 258 -13.19 14.93 -10.10
C ASN A 258 -14.16 14.07 -10.90
N GLN A 259 -14.00 13.95 -12.22
CA GLN A 259 -14.90 13.13 -13.05
C GLN A 259 -14.54 11.64 -12.91
N PRO A 260 -15.55 10.75 -12.88
CA PRO A 260 -15.31 9.31 -12.98
C PRO A 260 -14.60 8.92 -14.27
N HIS A 261 -13.85 7.82 -14.21
CA HIS A 261 -13.22 7.16 -15.35
C HIS A 261 -12.13 7.94 -16.08
N ILE A 262 -11.59 9.00 -15.47
CA ILE A 262 -10.42 9.71 -15.96
C ILE A 262 -9.21 9.31 -15.10
N LYS A 263 -8.17 8.80 -15.77
CA LYS A 263 -6.93 8.36 -15.13
C LYS A 263 -6.09 9.55 -14.66
N GLY A 264 -5.54 9.45 -13.46
CA GLY A 264 -4.51 10.33 -12.93
C GLY A 264 -3.64 9.65 -11.88
N LYS A 265 -2.74 10.41 -11.25
CA LYS A 265 -1.90 9.96 -10.14
C LYS A 265 -2.66 10.06 -8.81
N ILE A 266 -2.55 9.05 -7.95
CA ILE A 266 -3.17 9.07 -6.63
C ILE A 266 -2.29 9.86 -5.66
N TYR A 267 -2.89 10.88 -5.06
CA TYR A 267 -2.34 11.67 -3.98
C TYR A 267 -3.16 11.48 -2.71
N SER A 268 -2.49 11.59 -1.57
CA SER A 268 -3.12 11.38 -0.26
C SER A 268 -2.76 12.45 0.76
N THR A 269 -3.74 12.85 1.54
CA THR A 269 -3.58 13.64 2.75
C THR A 269 -4.13 12.87 3.94
N ASN A 270 -3.27 12.51 4.89
CA ASN A 270 -3.65 11.76 6.08
C ASN A 270 -4.05 12.70 7.22
N LEU A 271 -5.28 12.54 7.73
CA LEU A 271 -5.84 13.40 8.78
C LEU A 271 -5.60 12.88 10.19
N SER A 272 -4.85 11.80 10.35
CA SER A 272 -4.59 11.14 11.64
C SER A 272 -3.12 11.18 12.04
N ARG A 273 -2.22 11.56 11.13
CA ARG A 273 -0.76 11.56 11.33
C ARG A 273 -0.22 12.97 11.51
N LEU A 274 0.33 13.23 12.69
CA LEU A 274 1.02 14.45 13.06
C LEU A 274 2.54 14.27 13.13
N LEU A 275 3.04 13.13 13.62
CA LEU A 275 4.48 12.93 13.83
C LEU A 275 5.27 13.06 12.52
N MET A 276 4.79 12.39 11.48
CA MET A 276 5.32 12.47 10.12
C MET A 276 4.15 12.81 9.19
N PRO A 277 3.82 14.11 9.01
CA PRO A 277 2.65 14.54 8.25
C PRO A 277 2.70 14.05 6.81
N ILE A 278 1.54 13.66 6.29
CA ILE A 278 1.33 13.25 4.90
C ILE A 278 0.26 14.19 4.34
N ILE A 279 0.68 15.16 3.52
CA ILE A 279 -0.19 16.20 2.95
C ILE A 279 0.11 16.28 1.46
N ARG A 280 -0.91 16.07 0.62
CA ARG A 280 -0.80 15.96 -0.84
C ARG A 280 0.43 15.16 -1.28
N TYR A 281 0.58 13.98 -0.69
CA TYR A 281 1.70 13.08 -0.93
C TYR A 281 1.42 12.13 -2.11
N PRO A 282 2.33 12.02 -3.10
CA PRO A 282 2.19 11.07 -4.19
C PRO A 282 2.39 9.65 -3.68
N VAL A 283 1.35 8.83 -3.77
CA VAL A 283 1.36 7.46 -3.25
C VAL A 283 2.18 6.51 -4.14
N GLY A 284 2.38 6.89 -5.40
CA GLY A 284 3.14 6.13 -6.39
C GLY A 284 2.32 5.16 -7.23
N ASP A 285 0.99 5.34 -7.23
CA ASP A 285 0.05 4.57 -8.02
C ASP A 285 -0.85 5.50 -8.85
N ASN A 286 -1.28 5.01 -10.02
CA ASN A 286 -2.32 5.63 -10.83
C ASN A 286 -3.69 5.14 -10.38
N GLY A 287 -4.70 5.99 -10.52
CA GLY A 287 -6.07 5.64 -10.20
C GLY A 287 -7.07 6.47 -10.98
N MET A 288 -8.34 6.15 -10.76
CA MET A 288 -9.47 6.93 -11.27
C MET A 288 -10.66 6.79 -10.33
N TRP A 289 -11.48 7.83 -10.25
CA TRP A 289 -12.79 7.71 -9.62
C TRP A 289 -13.69 6.77 -10.42
N ILE A 290 -14.55 6.03 -9.73
CA ILE A 290 -15.57 5.18 -10.36
C ILE A 290 -16.99 5.49 -9.88
N GLU A 291 -17.12 6.48 -9.01
CA GLU A 291 -18.37 7.05 -8.52
C GLU A 291 -18.33 8.57 -8.70
N GLU A 292 -19.49 9.21 -8.86
CA GLU A 292 -19.61 10.68 -8.94
C GLU A 292 -19.09 11.40 -7.69
N GLU A 293 -18.74 12.67 -7.84
CA GLU A 293 -18.34 13.52 -6.72
C GLU A 293 -19.48 13.68 -5.69
N GLY A 294 -19.13 13.83 -4.41
CA GLY A 294 -20.09 14.00 -3.30
C GLY A 294 -20.67 12.69 -2.73
N LYS A 295 -20.27 11.53 -3.24
CA LYS A 295 -20.56 10.24 -2.58
C LYS A 295 -19.72 10.09 -1.31
N ALA A 296 -20.35 9.68 -0.20
CA ALA A 296 -19.64 9.32 1.01
C ALA A 296 -18.74 8.10 0.78
N ASN A 297 -17.54 8.12 1.36
CA ASN A 297 -16.50 7.11 1.18
C ASN A 297 -16.30 6.79 -0.31
N ARG A 298 -16.17 7.84 -1.13
CA ARG A 298 -16.21 7.77 -2.59
C ARG A 298 -15.24 6.72 -3.11
N LYS A 299 -15.74 5.85 -3.98
CA LYS A 299 -14.98 4.72 -4.51
C LYS A 299 -14.08 5.13 -5.68
N TYR A 300 -12.86 4.59 -5.68
CA TYR A 300 -11.89 4.73 -6.75
C TYR A 300 -11.25 3.38 -7.08
N GLN A 301 -10.64 3.31 -8.25
CA GLN A 301 -9.91 2.14 -8.71
C GLN A 301 -8.42 2.44 -8.81
N VAL A 302 -7.59 1.53 -8.29
CA VAL A 302 -6.14 1.54 -8.51
C VAL A 302 -5.83 0.85 -9.83
N LEU A 303 -5.10 1.54 -10.71
CA LEU A 303 -4.77 1.09 -12.07
C LEU A 303 -3.36 0.48 -12.16
N GLY A 304 -2.58 0.55 -11.08
CA GLY A 304 -1.19 0.09 -11.00
C GLY A 304 -0.23 1.24 -10.77
N ARG A 305 1.07 0.94 -10.76
CA ARG A 305 2.12 1.92 -10.44
C ARG A 305 2.13 3.11 -11.41
N SER A 306 2.48 4.28 -10.87
CA SER A 306 2.85 5.44 -11.68
C SER A 306 4.29 5.28 -12.22
N GLU A 307 4.81 6.30 -12.91
CA GLU A 307 6.17 6.32 -13.45
C GLU A 307 7.29 6.21 -12.39
N GLU A 308 6.97 6.05 -11.10
CA GLU A 308 7.95 5.98 -10.02
C GLU A 308 8.58 4.58 -9.87
N GLY A 309 7.91 3.52 -10.34
CA GLY A 309 8.43 2.16 -10.26
C GLY A 309 7.52 1.06 -10.79
N ALA A 310 7.97 -0.18 -10.64
CA ALA A 310 7.26 -1.41 -11.00
C ALA A 310 7.05 -2.28 -9.77
N ARG A 311 5.90 -2.93 -9.64
CA ARG A 311 5.67 -3.95 -8.59
C ARG A 311 5.88 -5.33 -9.23
N ILE A 312 6.82 -6.11 -8.70
CA ILE A 312 7.16 -7.46 -9.18
C ILE A 312 7.16 -8.40 -7.97
N GLY A 313 6.08 -9.17 -7.84
CA GLY A 313 5.73 -9.90 -6.64
C GLY A 313 5.77 -8.98 -5.41
N PRO A 314 6.45 -9.38 -4.32
CA PRO A 314 6.44 -8.61 -3.08
C PRO A 314 7.36 -7.38 -3.12
N ILE A 315 8.11 -7.19 -4.21
CA ILE A 315 9.16 -6.17 -4.33
C ILE A 315 8.65 -5.00 -5.16
N THR A 316 8.91 -3.78 -4.69
CA THR A 316 8.81 -2.58 -5.52
C THR A 316 10.19 -2.27 -6.12
N PHE A 317 10.25 -2.25 -7.44
CA PHE A 317 11.41 -1.92 -8.23
C PHE A 317 11.31 -0.46 -8.70
N TYR A 318 12.06 0.44 -8.07
CA TYR A 318 11.98 1.88 -8.40
C TYR A 318 12.81 2.20 -9.65
N LEU A 319 12.33 3.11 -10.50
CA LEU A 319 13.11 3.58 -11.65
C LEU A 319 14.41 4.25 -11.21
N GLU A 320 14.41 4.89 -10.03
CA GLU A 320 15.61 5.48 -9.43
C GLU A 320 16.68 4.43 -9.14
N ASP A 321 16.29 3.28 -8.55
CA ASP A 321 17.21 2.19 -8.22
C ASP A 321 17.86 1.64 -9.49
N LEU A 322 17.07 1.46 -10.55
CA LEU A 322 17.57 1.05 -11.86
C LEU A 322 18.52 2.10 -12.45
N ASN A 323 18.14 3.38 -12.44
CA ASN A 323 19.00 4.45 -12.95
C ASN A 323 20.34 4.52 -12.21
N HIS A 324 20.34 4.30 -10.89
CA HIS A 324 21.56 4.26 -10.10
C HIS A 324 22.43 3.04 -10.44
N LEU A 325 21.82 1.86 -10.60
CA LEU A 325 22.49 0.64 -11.07
C LEU A 325 23.10 0.85 -12.47
N LEU A 326 22.32 1.38 -13.42
CA LEU A 326 22.75 1.63 -14.80
C LEU A 326 23.90 2.66 -14.86
N LYS A 327 23.86 3.71 -14.03
CA LYS A 327 24.98 4.67 -13.90
C LYS A 327 26.26 3.99 -13.42
N LYS A 328 26.17 3.07 -12.44
CA LYS A 328 27.33 2.29 -11.97
C LYS A 328 27.90 1.36 -13.05
N MET A 329 27.04 0.82 -13.92
CA MET A 329 27.45 0.03 -15.09
C MET A 329 27.99 0.90 -16.25
N GLY A 330 27.73 2.20 -16.19
CA GLY A 330 27.86 3.18 -17.28
C GLY A 330 29.28 3.65 -17.63
N SER A 331 30.25 2.75 -17.76
CA SER A 331 31.51 3.06 -18.49
C SER A 331 31.51 2.56 -19.95
N LYS A 332 30.48 1.82 -20.41
CA LYS A 332 30.50 1.16 -21.74
C LYS A 332 29.25 1.34 -22.61
N ILE A 333 28.15 1.93 -22.11
CA ILE A 333 26.87 1.99 -22.83
C ILE A 333 26.24 3.37 -22.68
N GLN A 334 26.00 4.07 -23.80
CA GLN A 334 25.27 5.35 -23.81
C GLN A 334 23.76 5.09 -23.88
N LEU A 335 23.08 5.25 -22.75
CA LEU A 335 21.63 5.09 -22.61
C LEU A 335 20.90 6.39 -22.99
N THR A 336 19.87 6.29 -23.82
CA THR A 336 18.99 7.42 -24.20
C THR A 336 17.65 7.37 -23.48
N ASN A 337 17.13 6.16 -23.23
CA ASN A 337 15.85 5.97 -22.55
C ASN A 337 15.79 4.61 -21.86
N THR A 338 14.87 4.45 -20.92
CA THR A 338 14.63 3.19 -20.21
C THR A 338 13.13 3.00 -20.07
N GLN A 339 12.64 1.79 -20.36
CA GLN A 339 11.25 1.40 -20.14
C GLN A 339 11.19 0.13 -19.31
N LEU A 340 10.38 0.16 -18.25
CA LEU A 340 9.98 -1.04 -17.52
C LEU A 340 8.66 -1.54 -18.10
N VAL A 341 8.66 -2.77 -18.61
CA VAL A 341 7.46 -3.45 -19.08
C VAL A 341 7.17 -4.58 -18.11
N ILE A 342 6.07 -4.45 -17.37
CA ILE A 342 5.56 -5.49 -16.49
C ILE A 342 4.51 -6.26 -17.25
N ASP A 343 4.66 -7.57 -17.32
CA ASP A 343 3.62 -8.47 -17.79
C ASP A 343 3.55 -9.71 -16.89
N HIS A 344 2.65 -10.62 -17.23
CA HIS A 344 2.38 -11.81 -16.45
C HIS A 344 2.40 -13.04 -17.34
N PHE A 345 3.13 -14.06 -16.92
CA PHE A 345 3.28 -15.30 -17.66
C PHE A 345 3.38 -16.48 -16.70
N ASP A 346 2.57 -17.51 -16.94
CA ASP A 346 2.55 -18.75 -16.15
C ASP A 346 2.43 -18.47 -14.64
N HIS A 347 1.42 -17.68 -14.27
CA HIS A 347 1.10 -17.34 -12.89
C HIS A 347 2.13 -16.47 -12.14
N LYS A 348 3.18 -16.02 -12.81
CA LYS A 348 4.29 -15.23 -12.25
C LYS A 348 4.40 -13.85 -12.89
N ASP A 349 4.83 -12.88 -12.09
CA ASP A 349 5.19 -11.55 -12.56
C ASP A 349 6.50 -11.60 -13.37
N ARG A 350 6.54 -10.91 -14.50
CA ARG A 350 7.73 -10.77 -15.33
C ARG A 350 8.02 -9.29 -15.59
N LEU A 351 9.26 -8.89 -15.29
CA LEU A 351 9.79 -7.57 -15.60
C LEU A 351 10.71 -7.65 -16.80
N THR A 352 10.33 -7.00 -17.89
CA THR A 352 11.22 -6.76 -19.03
C THR A 352 11.77 -5.34 -18.93
N ILE A 353 13.08 -5.21 -18.81
CA ILE A 353 13.77 -3.91 -18.84
C ILE A 353 14.23 -3.65 -20.27
N ARG A 354 13.63 -2.65 -20.93
CA ARG A 354 14.03 -2.20 -22.27
C ARG A 354 14.94 -0.99 -22.13
N LEU A 355 16.12 -1.08 -22.73
CA LEU A 355 17.13 -0.03 -22.71
C LEU A 355 17.25 0.56 -24.12
N GLY A 356 17.00 1.86 -24.25
CA GLY A 356 17.28 2.63 -25.46
C GLY A 356 18.75 3.02 -25.49
N LEU A 357 19.46 2.67 -26.56
CA LEU A 357 20.89 2.96 -26.73
C LEU A 357 21.09 4.06 -27.77
N ALA A 358 22.04 4.98 -27.53
CA ALA A 358 22.42 6.00 -28.51
C ALA A 358 23.08 5.37 -29.75
N GLN A 359 23.75 4.23 -29.57
CA GLN A 359 24.27 3.36 -30.62
C GLN A 359 24.04 1.90 -30.20
N ILE A 360 23.49 1.10 -31.09
CA ILE A 360 23.37 -0.35 -30.89
C ILE A 360 24.77 -0.94 -31.12
N PRO A 361 25.35 -1.69 -30.15
CA PRO A 361 26.66 -2.32 -30.32
C PRO A 361 26.66 -3.39 -31.43
#